data_AF-A0A2V8PCQ9-F1
#
_entry.id   AF-A0A2V8PCQ9-F1
#
_cell.length_a   1.000
_cell.length_b   1.000
_cell.length_c   1.000
_cell.angle_alpha   90.00
_cell.angle_beta   90.00
_cell.angle_gamma   90.00
#
_symmetry.space_group_name_H-M   'P 1'
#
loop_
_entity.id
_entity.type
_entity.pdbx_description
1 polymer ?
#
loop_
_entity_poly.entity_id
_entity_poly.type
_entity_poly.pdbx_seq_one_letter_code
_entity_poly.pdbx_strand_id
1 'polypeptide(L)'
;MLKTIVLLMLSTFALSSGASGCHAKRNAALPTQTPNQETSTSAIKVLAEGFHSSVTHPFVAVVRDPETYTELLKLDANLPKLDSVFFRSNAVVAAFLGERNTGGYGVEVVQSAVGVRVLEKKPAKGVMVPQMITSPFKVIALEGVSNSPVWLALDDTWRKSLPLYRITSGRFSMSGGFAGASEKFGLQGAIRVIREGDVATFEFRLAGGEGMKKRALNEYATGTVAGDGTITLNKMSADSLINKPNSGLKATGALSRKDNKLSLTFISLPLMIADGYTGQGKIEADLETPLIKDKPIYE
;
A
#
# COMPACT_ATOMS: atom_id res chain seq x y z
N MET A 1 43.06 -40.93 -6.05
CA MET A 1 44.24 -41.47 -5.33
C MET A 1 45.39 -40.50 -5.49
N LEU A 2 46.02 -40.20 -4.37
CA LEU A 2 47.05 -39.21 -4.11
C LEU A 2 48.37 -39.50 -4.88
N LYS A 3 49.05 -38.46 -5.40
CA LYS A 3 50.49 -38.26 -5.19
C LYS A 3 50.97 -36.86 -5.62
N THR A 4 51.70 -36.28 -4.68
CA THR A 4 52.24 -34.93 -4.51
C THR A 4 53.52 -34.73 -5.30
N ILE A 5 53.80 -33.52 -5.81
CA ILE A 5 55.16 -32.94 -5.85
C ILE A 5 55.07 -31.45 -5.49
N VAL A 6 55.80 -31.11 -4.43
CA VAL A 6 56.10 -29.75 -3.96
C VAL A 6 57.41 -29.32 -4.62
N LEU A 7 57.50 -28.08 -5.11
CA LEU A 7 58.79 -27.42 -5.29
C LEU A 7 58.75 -25.99 -4.75
N LEU A 8 59.62 -25.79 -3.76
CA LEU A 8 59.90 -24.59 -3.00
C LEU A 8 61.01 -23.83 -3.74
N MET A 9 60.89 -22.52 -3.94
CA MET A 9 62.07 -21.67 -4.21
C MET A 9 61.99 -20.38 -3.39
N LEU A 10 62.91 -20.34 -2.43
CA LEU A 10 63.34 -19.20 -1.62
C LEU A 10 63.94 -18.12 -2.53
N SER A 11 63.69 -16.85 -2.20
CA SER A 11 64.68 -15.79 -2.47
C SER A 11 64.85 -14.92 -1.24
N THR A 12 66.12 -14.74 -0.90
CA THR A 12 66.68 -14.15 0.32
C THR A 12 67.04 -12.67 0.12
N PHE A 13 66.70 -11.88 1.13
CA PHE A 13 67.37 -10.69 1.69
C PHE A 13 68.37 -9.85 0.88
N ALA A 14 68.14 -8.53 0.92
CA ALA A 14 69.17 -7.54 1.24
C ALA A 14 68.60 -6.42 2.13
N LEU A 15 69.26 -6.20 3.28
CA LEU A 15 69.06 -5.14 4.27
C LEU A 15 70.08 -4.01 4.03
N SER A 16 69.68 -2.76 4.24
CA SER A 16 70.56 -1.64 4.64
C SER A 16 69.72 -0.51 5.26
N SER A 17 69.71 -0.39 6.61
CA SER A 17 70.33 0.67 7.44
C SER A 17 69.80 2.11 7.20
N GLY A 18 69.31 2.89 8.16
CA GLY A 18 69.20 2.78 9.62
C GLY A 18 68.80 4.14 10.25
N ALA A 19 68.39 4.10 11.53
CA ALA A 19 68.17 5.21 12.51
C ALA A 19 67.05 6.24 12.20
N SER A 20 66.23 6.76 13.14
CA SER A 20 66.02 6.61 14.58
C SER A 20 64.73 7.38 14.92
N GLY A 21 63.98 6.98 15.96
CA GLY A 21 63.01 7.88 16.60
C GLY A 21 61.67 7.24 16.98
N CYS A 22 61.56 6.85 18.25
CA CYS A 22 60.31 6.50 18.92
C CYS A 22 59.28 7.63 18.80
N HIS A 23 58.02 7.31 18.50
CA HIS A 23 56.84 7.67 19.32
C HIS A 23 55.57 7.08 18.69
N ALA A 24 54.83 6.34 19.51
CA ALA A 24 53.52 5.80 19.21
C ALA A 24 52.49 6.91 18.91
N LYS A 25 51.66 6.72 17.88
CA LYS A 25 50.21 6.97 17.96
C LYS A 25 49.45 6.36 16.76
N ARG A 26 48.58 5.44 17.15
CA ARG A 26 47.37 4.86 16.55
C ARG A 26 46.66 5.66 15.44
N ASN A 27 46.06 4.85 14.55
CA ASN A 27 44.82 5.05 13.75
C ASN A 27 45.00 5.52 12.29
N ALA A 28 45.37 4.56 11.43
CA ALA A 28 44.91 4.57 10.04
C ALA A 28 43.42 4.17 10.03
N ALA A 29 42.57 5.10 9.62
CA ALA A 29 41.13 4.88 9.46
C ALA A 29 40.88 3.86 8.34
N LEU A 30 40.20 2.76 8.67
CA LEU A 30 39.55 1.90 7.68
C LEU A 30 38.46 2.72 6.96
N PRO A 31 38.23 2.49 5.66
CA PRO A 31 37.10 3.09 4.96
C PRO A 31 35.80 2.64 5.64
N THR A 32 35.08 3.62 6.18
CA THR A 32 33.74 3.45 6.74
C THR A 32 32.82 2.96 5.63
N GLN A 33 32.44 1.68 5.68
CA GLN A 33 31.29 1.18 4.95
C GLN A 33 30.06 1.90 5.50
N THR A 34 29.61 2.90 4.77
CA THR A 34 28.28 3.47 4.95
C THR A 34 27.28 2.35 4.76
N PRO A 35 26.38 2.07 5.73
CA PRO A 35 25.30 1.13 5.50
C PRO A 35 24.45 1.72 4.39
N ASN A 36 24.55 1.15 3.17
CA ASN A 36 23.53 1.33 2.17
C ASN A 36 22.23 0.83 2.80
N GLN A 37 21.34 1.77 3.13
CA GLN A 37 19.93 1.45 3.21
C GLN A 37 19.55 0.96 1.82
N GLU A 38 19.58 -0.35 1.64
CA GLU A 38 18.77 -1.01 0.64
C GLU A 38 17.33 -0.64 0.96
N THR A 39 16.84 0.41 0.31
CA THR A 39 15.42 0.50 -0.05
C THR A 39 15.10 -0.82 -0.73
N SER A 40 14.51 -1.73 0.02
CA SER A 40 13.97 -2.98 -0.48
C SER A 40 12.91 -2.62 -1.53
N THR A 41 13.33 -2.59 -2.79
CA THR A 41 12.46 -2.40 -3.94
C THR A 41 11.56 -3.63 -3.98
N SER A 42 10.35 -3.54 -3.42
CA SER A 42 9.39 -4.64 -3.49
C SER A 42 9.14 -4.92 -4.98
N ALA A 43 9.51 -6.10 -5.45
CA ALA A 43 9.30 -6.45 -6.85
C ALA A 43 7.78 -6.56 -7.11
N ILE A 44 7.29 -5.84 -8.12
CA ILE A 44 5.92 -6.01 -8.61
C ILE A 44 5.88 -7.32 -9.40
N LYS A 45 5.05 -8.27 -8.97
CA LYS A 45 4.81 -9.52 -9.69
C LYS A 45 3.43 -9.49 -10.32
N VAL A 46 3.32 -9.68 -11.63
CA VAL A 46 2.01 -9.82 -12.30
C VAL A 46 1.42 -11.19 -11.99
N LEU A 47 0.18 -11.20 -11.50
CA LEU A 47 -0.58 -12.42 -11.19
C LEU A 47 -1.55 -12.79 -12.32
N ALA A 48 -2.19 -11.79 -12.92
CA ALA A 48 -3.08 -11.95 -14.06
C ALA A 48 -3.23 -10.61 -14.81
N GLU A 49 -3.52 -10.69 -16.09
CA GLU A 49 -3.93 -9.53 -16.91
C GLU A 49 -4.80 -10.02 -18.06
N GLY A 50 -5.66 -9.16 -18.58
CA GLY A 50 -6.54 -9.52 -19.68
C GLY A 50 -7.41 -8.37 -20.16
N PHE A 51 -8.22 -8.67 -21.17
CA PHE A 51 -9.12 -7.72 -21.84
C PHE A 51 -10.61 -8.03 -21.63
N HIS A 52 -10.93 -9.06 -20.84
CA HIS A 52 -12.30 -9.54 -20.62
C HIS A 52 -12.51 -9.88 -19.14
N SER A 53 -12.69 -8.84 -18.32
CA SER A 53 -13.19 -8.98 -16.95
C SER A 53 -14.71 -8.91 -16.89
N SER A 54 -15.33 -9.53 -15.89
CA SER A 54 -16.74 -9.32 -15.58
C SER A 54 -17.03 -7.97 -14.92
N VAL A 55 -16.00 -7.23 -14.49
CA VAL A 55 -16.14 -5.90 -13.89
C VAL A 55 -16.31 -4.84 -14.99
N THR A 56 -17.48 -4.21 -15.02
CA THR A 56 -17.88 -3.28 -16.09
C THR A 56 -17.62 -1.80 -15.78
N HIS A 57 -17.33 -1.47 -14.52
CA HIS A 57 -16.97 -0.11 -14.09
C HIS A 57 -15.49 -0.01 -13.69
N PRO A 58 -14.85 1.17 -13.80
CA PRO A 58 -13.51 1.36 -13.26
C PRO A 58 -13.48 1.06 -11.76
N PHE A 59 -12.66 0.10 -11.35
CA PHE A 59 -12.51 -0.30 -9.96
C PHE A 59 -11.05 -0.63 -9.65
N VAL A 60 -10.61 -0.37 -8.44
CA VAL A 60 -9.28 -0.76 -7.97
C VAL A 60 -9.40 -1.35 -6.58
N ALA A 61 -8.65 -2.40 -6.30
CA ALA A 61 -8.60 -3.08 -5.01
C ALA A 61 -7.16 -3.22 -4.51
N VAL A 62 -6.97 -3.06 -3.21
CA VAL A 62 -5.75 -3.38 -2.44
C VAL A 62 -6.14 -4.36 -1.34
N VAL A 63 -5.91 -5.66 -1.59
CA VAL A 63 -6.38 -6.75 -0.74
C VAL A 63 -5.23 -7.35 0.05
N ARG A 64 -5.43 -7.55 1.36
CA ARG A 64 -4.40 -8.02 2.30
C ARG A 64 -4.78 -9.29 3.06
N ASP A 65 -5.98 -9.82 2.82
CA ASP A 65 -6.54 -10.96 3.52
C ASP A 65 -7.34 -11.86 2.57
N PRO A 66 -7.37 -13.18 2.83
CA PRO A 66 -8.05 -14.15 1.97
C PRO A 66 -9.57 -13.95 1.95
N GLU A 67 -10.19 -13.45 3.02
CA GLU A 67 -11.63 -13.22 3.09
C GLU A 67 -12.05 -12.13 2.10
N THR A 68 -11.38 -10.98 2.11
CA THR A 68 -11.63 -9.89 1.15
C THR A 68 -11.29 -10.34 -0.29
N TYR A 69 -10.24 -11.15 -0.46
CA TYR A 69 -9.89 -11.68 -1.78
C TYR A 69 -10.96 -12.62 -2.33
N THR A 70 -11.57 -13.43 -1.47
CA THR A 70 -12.69 -14.31 -1.85
C THR A 70 -13.88 -13.51 -2.37
N GLU A 71 -14.19 -12.37 -1.77
CA GLU A 71 -15.23 -11.47 -2.28
C GLU A 71 -14.83 -10.83 -3.62
N LEU A 72 -13.56 -10.47 -3.81
CA LEU A 72 -13.05 -9.98 -5.09
C LEU A 72 -13.18 -11.04 -6.21
N LEU A 73 -12.94 -12.32 -5.91
CA LEU A 73 -13.13 -13.43 -6.87
C LEU A 73 -14.59 -13.58 -7.34
N LYS A 74 -15.58 -13.11 -6.55
CA LYS A 74 -16.98 -13.10 -6.98
C LYS A 74 -17.26 -12.06 -8.06
N LEU A 75 -16.48 -10.99 -8.09
CA LEU A 75 -16.57 -9.99 -9.16
C LEU A 75 -16.01 -10.52 -10.48
N ASP A 76 -14.94 -11.31 -10.41
CA ASP A 76 -14.32 -11.93 -11.58
C ASP A 76 -13.70 -13.29 -11.22
N ALA A 77 -14.36 -14.36 -11.65
CA ALA A 77 -13.94 -15.73 -11.35
C ALA A 77 -12.68 -16.17 -12.12
N ASN A 78 -12.22 -15.39 -13.11
CA ASN A 78 -11.00 -15.69 -13.87
C ASN A 78 -9.72 -15.26 -13.13
N LEU A 79 -9.86 -14.56 -12.02
CA LEU A 79 -8.74 -14.17 -11.18
C LEU A 79 -8.07 -15.42 -10.55
N PRO A 80 -6.74 -15.38 -10.34
CA PRO A 80 -6.01 -16.52 -9.82
C PRO A 80 -6.44 -16.83 -8.39
N LYS A 81 -6.61 -18.10 -8.04
CA LYS A 81 -6.88 -18.51 -6.66
C LYS A 81 -5.60 -18.39 -5.84
N LEU A 82 -5.67 -17.64 -4.74
CA LEU A 82 -4.56 -17.43 -3.81
C LEU A 82 -4.96 -18.00 -2.44
N ASP A 83 -4.03 -18.67 -1.77
CA ASP A 83 -4.25 -19.22 -0.44
C ASP A 83 -3.98 -18.20 0.67
N SER A 84 -4.29 -18.57 1.92
CA SER A 84 -4.05 -17.71 3.08
C SER A 84 -2.56 -17.52 3.41
N VAL A 85 -1.67 -18.40 2.93
CA VAL A 85 -0.22 -18.29 3.14
C VAL A 85 0.34 -17.14 2.30
N PHE A 86 -0.16 -16.94 1.09
CA PHE A 86 0.19 -15.81 0.23
C PHE A 86 0.03 -14.46 0.96
N PHE A 87 -1.08 -14.23 1.66
CA PHE A 87 -1.39 -12.96 2.33
C PHE A 87 -0.58 -12.69 3.61
N ARG A 88 0.29 -13.61 4.04
CA ARG A 88 1.16 -13.39 5.19
C ARG A 88 2.20 -12.30 4.93
N SER A 89 2.75 -12.25 3.71
CA SER A 89 3.78 -11.30 3.30
C SER A 89 3.39 -10.44 2.10
N ASN A 90 2.30 -10.78 1.40
CA ASN A 90 1.91 -10.12 0.16
C ASN A 90 0.59 -9.37 0.29
N ALA A 91 0.43 -8.34 -0.54
CA ALA A 91 -0.86 -7.74 -0.87
C ALA A 91 -1.15 -7.90 -2.36
N VAL A 92 -2.42 -7.94 -2.74
CA VAL A 92 -2.86 -7.92 -4.14
C VAL A 92 -3.31 -6.52 -4.49
N VAL A 93 -2.85 -6.00 -5.63
CA VAL A 93 -3.47 -4.83 -6.27
C VAL A 93 -4.16 -5.30 -7.54
N ALA A 94 -5.48 -5.16 -7.61
CA ALA A 94 -6.27 -5.48 -8.79
C ALA A 94 -6.88 -4.20 -9.34
N ALA A 95 -6.62 -3.89 -10.61
CA ALA A 95 -7.13 -2.72 -11.28
C ALA A 95 -7.95 -3.13 -12.50
N PHE A 96 -9.21 -2.71 -12.53
CA PHE A 96 -10.20 -2.97 -13.56
C PHE A 96 -10.55 -1.67 -14.24
N LEU A 97 -10.51 -1.64 -15.56
CA LEU A 97 -10.74 -0.46 -16.35
C LEU A 97 -12.24 -0.23 -16.64
N GLY A 98 -13.06 -1.26 -16.45
CA GLY A 98 -14.45 -1.30 -16.90
C GLY A 98 -14.56 -1.43 -18.41
N GLU A 99 -15.78 -1.33 -18.94
CA GLU A 99 -16.05 -1.52 -20.37
C GLU A 99 -15.41 -0.44 -21.25
N ARG A 100 -14.91 -0.86 -22.41
CA ARG A 100 -14.34 -0.02 -23.47
C ARG A 100 -14.87 -0.50 -24.82
N ASN A 101 -15.28 0.45 -25.65
CA ASN A 101 -15.97 0.16 -26.92
C ASN A 101 -15.05 -0.32 -28.05
N THR A 102 -13.73 -0.27 -27.84
CA THR A 102 -12.74 -0.75 -28.80
C THR A 102 -11.66 -1.53 -28.09
N GLY A 103 -10.94 -2.36 -28.84
CA GLY A 103 -9.67 -2.91 -28.39
C GLY A 103 -8.57 -1.84 -28.29
N GLY A 104 -7.42 -2.25 -27.77
CA GLY A 104 -6.23 -1.40 -27.61
C GLY A 104 -6.15 -0.65 -26.28
N TYR A 105 -7.20 -0.71 -25.46
CA TYR A 105 -7.15 -0.27 -24.07
C TYR A 105 -6.50 -1.33 -23.16
N GLY A 106 -5.86 -0.89 -22.09
CA GLY A 106 -5.25 -1.77 -21.10
C GLY A 106 -5.02 -1.07 -19.76
N VAL A 107 -4.56 -1.84 -18.79
CA VAL A 107 -4.13 -1.33 -17.49
C VAL A 107 -2.62 -1.46 -17.38
N GLU A 108 -1.94 -0.36 -17.12
CA GLU A 108 -0.52 -0.32 -16.83
C GLU A 108 -0.31 -0.09 -15.33
N VAL A 109 0.57 -0.88 -14.74
CA VAL A 109 0.91 -0.81 -13.32
C VAL A 109 2.42 -0.74 -13.20
N VAL A 110 2.93 0.36 -12.63
CA VAL A 110 4.36 0.62 -12.49
C VAL A 110 4.72 0.97 -11.06
N GLN A 111 5.90 0.54 -10.63
CA GLN A 111 6.45 0.96 -9.34
C GLN A 111 6.79 2.45 -9.40
N SER A 112 6.52 3.16 -8.32
CA SER A 112 6.90 4.56 -8.14
C SER A 112 7.62 4.73 -6.80
N ALA A 113 8.28 5.87 -6.61
CA ALA A 113 8.99 6.19 -5.37
C ALA A 113 8.08 6.18 -4.12
N VAL A 114 6.78 6.44 -4.30
CA VAL A 114 5.82 6.58 -3.20
C VAL A 114 4.83 5.42 -3.10
N GLY A 115 4.91 4.41 -3.97
CA GLY A 115 3.95 3.32 -4.04
C GLY A 115 3.79 2.79 -5.46
N VAL A 116 2.57 2.40 -5.84
CA VAL A 116 2.26 1.86 -7.17
C VAL A 116 1.48 2.89 -7.98
N ARG A 117 1.85 3.11 -9.24
CA ARG A 117 1.08 3.95 -10.16
C ARG A 117 0.25 3.05 -11.07
N VAL A 118 -1.04 3.38 -11.17
CA VAL A 118 -2.02 2.64 -11.99
C VAL A 118 -2.56 3.58 -13.06
N LEU A 119 -2.40 3.19 -14.32
CA LEU A 119 -2.67 4.00 -15.48
C LEU A 119 -3.54 3.25 -16.50
N GLU A 120 -4.44 3.97 -17.14
CA GLU A 120 -5.10 3.54 -18.36
C GLU A 120 -4.10 3.66 -19.52
N LYS A 121 -3.80 2.51 -20.13
CA LYS A 121 -3.12 2.45 -21.42
C LYS A 121 -4.16 2.63 -22.52
N LYS A 122 -4.02 3.69 -23.31
CA LYS A 122 -4.91 4.00 -24.45
C LYS A 122 -4.26 3.56 -25.76
N PRO A 123 -5.06 3.21 -26.79
CA PRO A 123 -4.52 3.04 -28.13
C PRO A 123 -3.91 4.36 -28.61
N ALA A 124 -2.83 4.27 -29.39
CA ALA A 124 -2.20 5.45 -29.95
C ALA A 124 -3.15 6.18 -30.93
N LYS A 125 -3.04 7.50 -30.98
CA LYS A 125 -3.90 8.34 -31.83
C LYS A 125 -3.75 7.92 -33.30
N GLY A 126 -4.87 7.68 -33.97
CA GLY A 126 -4.92 7.33 -35.40
C GLY A 126 -4.62 5.86 -35.73
N VAL A 127 -4.40 5.01 -34.73
CA VAL A 127 -4.23 3.56 -34.95
C VAL A 127 -5.58 2.90 -35.17
N MET A 128 -5.66 2.04 -36.18
CA MET A 128 -6.82 1.18 -36.40
C MET A 128 -6.92 0.15 -35.28
N VAL A 129 -8.08 0.12 -34.59
CA VAL A 129 -8.35 -0.80 -33.48
C VAL A 129 -9.58 -1.66 -33.78
N PRO A 130 -9.63 -2.90 -33.28
CA PRO A 130 -10.80 -3.73 -33.45
C PRO A 130 -12.01 -3.13 -32.72
N GLN A 131 -13.18 -3.20 -33.36
CA GLN A 131 -14.45 -2.81 -32.77
C GLN A 131 -14.99 -4.00 -31.96
N MET A 132 -14.67 -4.04 -30.68
CA MET A 132 -15.18 -5.03 -29.74
C MET A 132 -15.31 -4.41 -28.36
N ILE A 133 -16.33 -4.81 -27.59
CA ILE A 133 -16.42 -4.46 -26.18
C ILE A 133 -15.34 -5.24 -25.42
N THR A 134 -14.47 -4.52 -24.72
CA THR A 134 -13.45 -5.08 -23.83
C THR A 134 -13.64 -4.55 -22.42
N SER A 135 -13.11 -5.25 -21.43
CA SER A 135 -13.08 -4.85 -20.02
C SER A 135 -11.68 -5.17 -19.45
N PRO A 136 -10.66 -4.34 -19.78
CA PRO A 136 -9.29 -4.64 -19.41
C PRO A 136 -9.04 -4.63 -17.90
N PHE A 137 -8.16 -5.51 -17.45
CA PHE A 137 -7.75 -5.58 -16.05
C PHE A 137 -6.29 -6.01 -15.89
N LYS A 138 -5.71 -5.68 -14.75
CA LYS A 138 -4.38 -6.15 -14.33
C LYS A 138 -4.34 -6.38 -12.84
N VAL A 139 -3.81 -7.53 -12.44
CA VAL A 139 -3.65 -7.94 -11.04
C VAL A 139 -2.18 -8.20 -10.78
N ILE A 140 -1.66 -7.58 -9.72
CA ILE A 140 -0.29 -7.72 -9.28
C ILE A 140 -0.23 -8.14 -7.81
N ALA A 141 0.88 -8.76 -7.43
CA ALA A 141 1.31 -8.96 -6.07
C ALA A 141 2.36 -7.91 -5.69
N LEU A 142 2.24 -7.39 -4.47
CA LEU A 142 3.25 -6.60 -3.79
C LEU A 142 3.81 -7.42 -2.63
N GLU A 143 5.11 -7.67 -2.66
CA GLU A 143 5.79 -8.44 -1.61
C GLU A 143 6.28 -7.53 -0.47
N GLY A 144 6.34 -8.06 0.75
CA GLY A 144 6.94 -7.36 1.90
C GLY A 144 6.10 -6.21 2.47
N VAL A 145 4.86 -6.04 2.01
CA VAL A 145 4.00 -4.92 2.43
C VAL A 145 3.05 -5.25 3.56
N SER A 146 3.13 -6.44 4.17
CA SER A 146 2.15 -6.97 5.15
C SER A 146 1.61 -5.95 6.17
N ASN A 147 2.50 -5.14 6.78
CA ASN A 147 2.16 -4.08 7.74
C ASN A 147 2.66 -2.68 7.30
N SER A 148 3.05 -2.52 6.05
CA SER A 148 3.50 -1.25 5.46
C SER A 148 2.39 -0.63 4.64
N PRO A 149 2.23 0.71 4.61
CA PRO A 149 1.19 1.35 3.81
C PRO A 149 1.35 1.05 2.32
N VAL A 150 0.24 0.75 1.65
CA VAL A 150 0.20 0.60 0.19
C VAL A 150 -0.47 1.83 -0.40
N TRP A 151 0.30 2.61 -1.15
CA TRP A 151 -0.18 3.83 -1.79
C TRP A 151 -0.39 3.61 -3.29
N LEU A 152 -1.49 4.12 -3.82
CA LEU A 152 -1.79 4.10 -5.25
C LEU A 152 -1.83 5.51 -5.84
N ALA A 153 -1.00 5.74 -6.86
CA ALA A 153 -1.13 6.89 -7.75
C ALA A 153 -2.05 6.52 -8.91
N LEU A 154 -3.35 6.74 -8.72
CA LEU A 154 -4.40 6.51 -9.72
C LEU A 154 -4.51 7.68 -10.70
N ASP A 155 -4.70 7.37 -11.99
CA ASP A 155 -5.11 8.35 -12.99
C ASP A 155 -6.58 8.78 -12.87
N ASP A 156 -7.00 9.67 -13.78
CA ASP A 156 -8.34 10.23 -13.86
C ASP A 156 -9.46 9.19 -13.96
N THR A 157 -9.19 8.04 -14.59
CA THR A 157 -10.20 7.02 -14.88
C THR A 157 -10.75 6.42 -13.59
N TRP A 158 -9.89 6.12 -12.63
CA TRP A 158 -10.34 5.69 -11.29
C TRP A 158 -10.62 6.88 -10.37
N ARG A 159 -9.86 7.98 -10.47
CA ARG A 159 -9.97 9.12 -9.54
C ARG A 159 -11.34 9.78 -9.57
N LYS A 160 -11.99 9.84 -10.73
CA LYS A 160 -13.34 10.43 -10.89
C LYS A 160 -14.44 9.60 -10.23
N SER A 161 -14.23 8.29 -10.08
CA SER A 161 -15.17 7.34 -9.49
C SER A 161 -15.01 7.17 -7.97
N LEU A 162 -14.23 8.04 -7.33
CA LEU A 162 -13.88 7.99 -5.91
C LEU A 162 -14.53 9.18 -5.14
N PRO A 163 -15.81 9.07 -4.75
CA PRO A 163 -16.47 9.99 -3.82
C PRO A 163 -15.61 10.30 -2.60
N LEU A 164 -15.54 11.57 -2.21
CA LEU A 164 -14.71 12.06 -1.11
C LEU A 164 -15.58 12.29 0.14
N TYR A 165 -15.20 11.70 1.26
CA TYR A 165 -15.82 11.88 2.57
C TYR A 165 -14.85 12.68 3.45
N ARG A 166 -15.28 13.84 3.96
CA ARG A 166 -14.47 14.63 4.91
C ARG A 166 -14.69 14.15 6.32
N ILE A 167 -13.60 13.98 7.08
CA ILE A 167 -13.69 13.69 8.50
C ILE A 167 -14.34 14.87 9.21
N THR A 168 -15.44 14.60 9.93
CA THR A 168 -16.15 15.57 10.77
C THR A 168 -15.84 15.38 12.25
N SER A 169 -15.50 14.15 12.64
CA SER A 169 -15.00 13.83 13.98
C SER A 169 -14.02 12.67 13.89
N GLY A 170 -12.90 12.76 14.58
CA GLY A 170 -11.88 11.71 14.55
C GLY A 170 -11.03 11.72 15.80
N ARG A 171 -10.81 10.54 16.38
CA ARG A 171 -9.96 10.35 17.55
C ARG A 171 -9.22 9.03 17.47
N PHE A 172 -8.00 9.02 17.98
CA PHE A 172 -7.18 7.82 18.06
C PHE A 172 -6.39 7.82 19.37
N SER A 173 -6.14 6.63 19.88
CA SER A 173 -5.27 6.38 21.03
C SER A 173 -4.32 5.24 20.71
N MET A 174 -3.06 5.39 21.07
CA MET A 174 -2.09 4.30 21.02
C MET A 174 -1.38 4.13 22.36
N SER A 175 -0.92 2.92 22.62
CA SER A 175 -0.16 2.56 23.82
C SER A 175 0.78 1.40 23.57
N GLY A 176 1.86 1.30 24.34
CA GLY A 176 2.75 0.15 24.31
C GLY A 176 4.22 0.53 24.51
N GLY A 177 5.11 -0.34 24.05
CA GLY A 177 6.53 -0.20 24.29
C GLY A 177 6.95 -0.55 25.72
N PHE A 178 8.23 -0.87 25.89
CA PHE A 178 8.80 -1.25 27.18
C PHE A 178 8.58 -0.20 28.28
N ALA A 179 8.62 1.09 27.92
CA ALA A 179 8.42 2.20 28.85
C ALA A 179 6.94 2.56 29.11
N GLY A 180 5.98 1.88 28.47
CA GLY A 180 4.55 2.15 28.65
C GLY A 180 4.11 3.50 28.08
N ALA A 181 4.54 3.83 26.86
CA ALA A 181 4.13 5.06 26.20
C ALA A 181 2.62 5.03 25.92
N SER A 182 1.95 6.17 26.06
CA SER A 182 0.55 6.36 25.66
C SER A 182 0.36 7.73 25.03
N GLU A 183 -0.45 7.78 23.97
CA GLU A 183 -0.75 9.01 23.23
C GLU A 183 -2.22 9.01 22.79
N LYS A 184 -2.86 10.18 22.84
CA LYS A 184 -4.20 10.42 22.33
C LYS A 184 -4.16 11.66 21.44
N PHE A 185 -4.82 11.59 20.29
CA PHE A 185 -4.84 12.70 19.34
C PHE A 185 -6.11 12.66 18.49
N GLY A 186 -6.48 13.83 17.97
CA GLY A 186 -7.54 13.95 16.97
C GLY A 186 -7.09 13.43 15.60
N LEU A 187 -8.04 12.95 14.81
CA LEU A 187 -7.83 12.62 13.40
C LEU A 187 -8.65 13.58 12.53
N GLN A 188 -8.00 14.11 11.51
CA GLN A 188 -8.60 14.96 10.48
C GLN A 188 -8.19 14.49 9.09
N GLY A 189 -8.82 15.03 8.05
CA GLY A 189 -8.50 14.72 6.67
C GLY A 189 -9.72 14.20 5.92
N ALA A 190 -9.50 13.22 5.05
CA ALA A 190 -10.57 12.68 4.23
C ALA A 190 -10.34 11.22 3.81
N ILE A 191 -11.42 10.58 3.39
CA ILE A 191 -11.42 9.23 2.85
C ILE A 191 -12.11 9.26 1.50
N ARG A 192 -11.53 8.60 0.50
CA ARG A 192 -12.28 8.29 -0.73
C ARG A 192 -12.72 6.85 -0.74
N VAL A 193 -13.91 6.60 -1.27
CA VAL A 193 -14.48 5.25 -1.30
C VAL A 193 -14.94 4.92 -2.71
N ILE A 194 -14.50 3.80 -3.27
CA ILE A 194 -15.04 3.22 -4.50
C ILE A 194 -15.54 1.82 -4.19
N ARG A 195 -16.72 1.45 -4.70
CA ARG A 195 -17.38 0.17 -4.41
C ARG A 195 -17.73 -0.53 -5.72
N GLU A 196 -17.52 -1.83 -5.75
CA GLU A 196 -17.95 -2.72 -6.83
C GLU A 196 -18.49 -4.01 -6.18
N GLY A 197 -19.76 -4.34 -6.43
CA GLY A 197 -20.45 -5.41 -5.71
C GLY A 197 -20.37 -5.26 -4.17
N ASP A 198 -19.89 -6.30 -3.49
CA ASP A 198 -19.76 -6.38 -2.03
C ASP A 198 -18.35 -6.03 -1.52
N VAL A 199 -17.48 -5.50 -2.38
CA VAL A 199 -16.16 -4.99 -1.99
C VAL A 199 -16.07 -3.48 -2.17
N ALA A 200 -15.34 -2.82 -1.28
CA ALA A 200 -15.02 -1.41 -1.44
C ALA A 200 -13.57 -1.12 -1.06
N THR A 201 -12.99 -0.17 -1.80
CA THR A 201 -11.63 0.30 -1.59
C THR A 201 -11.66 1.72 -1.05
N PHE A 202 -10.89 1.91 0.01
CA PHE A 202 -10.82 3.13 0.79
C PHE A 202 -9.43 3.74 0.62
N GLU A 203 -9.36 4.96 0.10
CA GLU A 203 -8.15 5.79 0.17
C GLU A 203 -8.20 6.60 1.46
N PHE A 204 -7.36 6.25 2.43
CA PHE A 204 -7.19 7.01 3.65
C PHE A 204 -6.16 8.11 3.42
N ARG A 205 -6.53 9.35 3.78
CA ARG A 205 -5.61 10.48 3.94
C ARG A 205 -5.90 11.15 5.27
N LEU A 206 -5.49 10.48 6.34
CA LEU A 206 -5.72 10.94 7.70
C LEU A 206 -4.44 11.51 8.29
N ALA A 207 -4.57 12.61 9.01
CA ALA A 207 -3.50 13.22 9.78
C ALA A 207 -3.96 13.44 11.23
N GLY A 208 -3.02 13.39 12.15
CA GLY A 208 -3.24 13.65 13.56
C GLY A 208 -1.94 13.97 14.29
N GLY A 209 -2.04 14.21 15.59
CA GLY A 209 -0.90 14.60 16.42
C GLY A 209 -0.34 15.99 16.05
N GLU A 210 0.62 16.46 16.84
CA GLU A 210 1.17 17.81 16.71
C GLU A 210 2.70 17.82 16.89
N GLY A 211 3.36 18.86 16.37
CA GLY A 211 4.80 19.07 16.52
C GLY A 211 5.64 17.91 15.97
N MET A 212 6.49 17.34 16.83
CA MET A 212 7.36 16.20 16.50
C MET A 212 6.63 14.85 16.49
N LYS A 213 5.37 14.80 16.95
CA LYS A 213 4.54 13.59 16.99
C LYS A 213 3.43 13.64 15.96
N LYS A 214 3.75 14.08 14.74
CA LYS A 214 2.80 13.99 13.61
C LYS A 214 2.50 12.53 13.33
N ARG A 215 1.22 12.22 13.19
CA ARG A 215 0.65 10.91 12.93
C ARG A 215 -0.10 10.98 11.62
N ALA A 216 -0.05 9.90 10.86
CA ALA A 216 -0.80 9.80 9.61
C ALA A 216 -1.18 8.35 9.30
N LEU A 217 -2.26 8.22 8.53
CA LEU A 217 -2.64 7.02 7.81
C LEU A 217 -2.88 7.39 6.36
N ASN A 218 -1.89 7.08 5.51
CA ASN A 218 -1.96 7.28 4.07
C ASN A 218 -1.84 5.93 3.35
N GLU A 219 -2.99 5.33 3.02
CA GLU A 219 -3.02 3.99 2.42
C GLU A 219 -4.31 3.79 1.60
N TYR A 220 -4.23 2.91 0.61
CA TYR A 220 -5.38 2.24 0.02
C TYR A 220 -5.58 0.88 0.67
N ALA A 221 -6.79 0.60 1.15
CA ALA A 221 -7.16 -0.70 1.67
C ALA A 221 -8.55 -1.10 1.18
N THR A 222 -8.72 -2.35 0.81
CA THR A 222 -10.00 -2.93 0.40
C THR A 222 -10.55 -3.79 1.52
N GLY A 223 -11.87 -3.75 1.68
CA GLY A 223 -12.63 -4.62 2.54
C GLY A 223 -13.97 -4.95 1.93
N THR A 224 -14.84 -5.55 2.74
CA THR A 224 -16.21 -5.90 2.35
C THR A 224 -17.19 -4.83 2.78
N VAL A 225 -18.25 -4.66 2.00
CA VAL A 225 -19.40 -3.80 2.32
C VAL A 225 -20.66 -4.58 2.05
N ALA A 226 -21.35 -5.00 3.11
CA ALA A 226 -22.59 -5.76 3.01
C ALA A 226 -23.73 -4.91 2.41
N GLY A 227 -24.84 -5.57 2.07
CA GLY A 227 -26.02 -4.92 1.48
C GLY A 227 -26.64 -3.83 2.38
N ASP A 228 -26.52 -3.97 3.69
CA ASP A 228 -26.96 -2.98 4.69
C ASP A 228 -25.97 -1.82 4.90
N GLY A 229 -24.84 -1.82 4.20
CA GLY A 229 -23.79 -0.82 4.33
C GLY A 229 -22.75 -1.13 5.41
N THR A 230 -22.82 -2.27 6.11
CA THR A 230 -21.82 -2.68 7.10
C THR A 230 -20.47 -2.90 6.43
N ILE A 231 -19.43 -2.26 6.96
CA ILE A 231 -18.06 -2.26 6.43
C ILE A 231 -17.17 -3.16 7.31
N THR A 232 -16.33 -3.99 6.68
CA THR A 232 -15.22 -4.68 7.34
C THR A 232 -13.96 -4.64 6.49
N LEU A 233 -12.88 -4.04 7.02
CA LEU A 233 -11.52 -4.13 6.48
C LEU A 233 -10.71 -4.99 7.43
N ASN A 234 -10.47 -6.25 7.09
CA ASN A 234 -9.85 -7.22 8.00
C ASN A 234 -8.38 -6.90 8.31
N LYS A 235 -7.67 -6.26 7.37
CA LYS A 235 -6.26 -5.92 7.54
C LYS A 235 -5.88 -4.66 6.75
N MET A 236 -5.16 -3.77 7.41
CA MET A 236 -4.54 -2.55 6.87
C MET A 236 -3.27 -2.25 7.67
N SER A 237 -2.37 -1.42 7.14
CA SER A 237 -1.27 -0.92 7.98
C SER A 237 -1.80 0.02 9.06
N ALA A 238 -1.00 0.23 10.11
CA ALA A 238 -1.21 1.32 11.06
C ALA A 238 -0.48 2.62 10.64
N ASP A 239 0.27 2.57 9.53
CA ASP A 239 1.20 3.61 9.09
C ASP A 239 1.98 4.20 10.28
N SER A 240 1.83 5.51 10.55
CA SER A 240 2.47 6.18 11.68
C SER A 240 1.53 6.45 12.85
N LEU A 241 0.25 6.02 12.77
CA LEU A 241 -0.71 6.14 13.88
C LEU A 241 -0.28 5.33 15.11
N ILE A 242 0.41 4.22 14.90
CA ILE A 242 0.94 3.35 15.95
C ILE A 242 2.44 3.18 15.73
N ASN A 243 3.23 3.30 16.80
CA ASN A 243 4.66 3.04 16.75
C ASN A 243 4.96 1.58 16.36
N LYS A 244 6.20 1.30 15.95
CA LYS A 244 6.65 -0.07 15.68
C LYS A 244 7.29 -0.68 16.95
N PRO A 245 7.22 -2.00 17.15
CA PRO A 245 6.53 -2.98 16.28
C PRO A 245 5.01 -2.98 16.49
N ASN A 246 4.25 -3.13 15.39
CA ASN A 246 2.80 -3.33 15.40
C ASN A 246 2.38 -4.33 14.29
N SER A 247 1.17 -4.87 14.40
CA SER A 247 0.56 -5.87 13.51
C SER A 247 -0.42 -5.26 12.49
N GLY A 248 -0.49 -3.93 12.40
CA GLY A 248 -1.51 -3.24 11.61
C GLY A 248 -2.86 -3.12 12.31
N LEU A 249 -3.87 -2.73 11.54
CA LEU A 249 -5.21 -2.43 12.01
C LEU A 249 -6.25 -3.31 11.32
N LYS A 250 -7.37 -3.50 12.00
CA LYS A 250 -8.68 -3.85 11.44
C LYS A 250 -9.57 -2.63 11.54
N ALA A 251 -10.44 -2.42 10.54
CA ALA A 251 -11.50 -1.41 10.63
C ALA A 251 -12.88 -2.02 10.42
N THR A 252 -13.86 -1.56 11.19
CA THR A 252 -15.28 -1.91 11.02
C THR A 252 -16.14 -0.66 11.11
N GLY A 253 -17.31 -0.67 10.49
CA GLY A 253 -18.21 0.48 10.56
C GLY A 253 -19.37 0.39 9.58
N ALA A 254 -19.82 1.55 9.10
CA ALA A 254 -20.98 1.62 8.21
C ALA A 254 -20.83 2.74 7.16
N LEU A 255 -21.31 2.45 5.95
CA LEU A 255 -21.46 3.38 4.84
C LEU A 255 -22.96 3.59 4.56
N SER A 256 -23.53 4.70 5.02
CA SER A 256 -24.91 5.08 4.68
C SER A 256 -24.90 5.98 3.45
N ARG A 257 -25.31 5.43 2.30
CA ARG A 257 -25.54 6.24 1.08
C ARG A 257 -26.73 7.18 1.21
N LYS A 258 -27.74 6.80 2.00
CA LYS A 258 -28.93 7.63 2.25
C LYS A 258 -28.58 8.86 3.07
N ASP A 259 -27.78 8.67 4.11
CA ASP A 259 -27.41 9.74 5.05
C ASP A 259 -26.09 10.40 4.67
N ASN A 260 -25.48 9.99 3.55
CA ASN A 260 -24.19 10.50 3.07
C ASN A 260 -23.09 10.42 4.13
N LYS A 261 -23.07 9.33 4.91
CA LYS A 261 -22.23 9.17 6.09
C LYS A 261 -21.34 7.94 6.01
N LEU A 262 -20.12 8.09 6.50
CA LEU A 262 -19.14 7.04 6.71
C LEU A 262 -18.70 7.07 8.18
N SER A 263 -18.83 5.94 8.85
CA SER A 263 -18.29 5.72 10.20
C SER A 263 -17.31 4.56 10.17
N LEU A 264 -16.16 4.71 10.84
CA LEU A 264 -15.18 3.62 10.98
C LEU A 264 -14.59 3.62 12.39
N THR A 265 -14.45 2.41 12.94
CA THR A 265 -13.71 2.12 14.17
C THR A 265 -12.49 1.31 13.81
N PHE A 266 -11.33 1.74 14.28
CA PHE A 266 -10.04 1.09 14.08
C PHE A 266 -9.61 0.39 15.35
N ILE A 267 -9.09 -0.83 15.24
CA ILE A 267 -8.54 -1.60 16.35
C ILE A 267 -7.29 -2.33 15.85
N SER A 268 -6.23 -2.38 16.66
CA SER A 268 -5.04 -3.16 16.35
C SER A 268 -5.33 -4.64 16.23
N LEU A 269 -4.70 -5.28 15.24
CA LEU A 269 -4.68 -6.72 15.16
C LEU A 269 -3.88 -7.31 16.34
N PRO A 270 -4.13 -8.57 16.73
CA PRO A 270 -3.32 -9.23 17.77
C PRO A 270 -1.82 -9.19 17.43
N LEU A 271 -0.98 -8.98 18.45
CA LEU A 271 0.46 -8.89 18.32
C LEU A 271 1.13 -9.75 19.40
N MET A 272 1.99 -10.69 18.99
CA MET A 272 2.70 -11.61 19.88
C MET A 272 4.12 -11.10 20.19
N ILE A 273 4.24 -9.81 20.50
CA ILE A 273 5.51 -9.15 20.84
C ILE A 273 5.31 -8.38 22.14
N ALA A 274 6.11 -8.68 23.17
CA ALA A 274 5.91 -8.21 24.54
C ALA A 274 5.97 -6.67 24.69
N ASP A 275 6.83 -6.00 23.92
CA ASP A 275 7.00 -4.55 23.86
C ASP A 275 6.30 -3.91 22.66
N GLY A 276 5.33 -4.62 22.08
CA GLY A 276 4.55 -4.15 20.95
C GLY A 276 3.67 -2.95 21.27
N TYR A 277 3.29 -2.24 20.21
CA TYR A 277 2.34 -1.14 20.29
C TYR A 277 0.99 -1.53 19.73
N THR A 278 -0.06 -1.05 20.38
CA THR A 278 -1.45 -1.18 19.96
C THR A 278 -2.12 0.19 19.95
N GLY A 279 -3.28 0.24 19.33
CA GLY A 279 -4.07 1.44 19.22
C GLY A 279 -5.47 1.14 18.71
N GLN A 280 -6.32 2.12 18.96
CA GLN A 280 -7.72 2.10 18.59
C GLN A 280 -8.21 3.52 18.34
N GLY A 281 -9.22 3.67 17.50
CA GLY A 281 -9.77 4.96 17.18
C GLY A 281 -11.13 4.87 16.53
N LYS A 282 -11.76 6.03 16.35
CA LYS A 282 -13.03 6.14 15.64
C LYS A 282 -13.04 7.42 14.82
N ILE A 283 -13.64 7.35 13.64
CA ILE A 283 -13.93 8.49 12.79
C ILE A 283 -15.40 8.49 12.36
N GLU A 284 -15.91 9.68 12.11
CA GLU A 284 -17.15 9.98 11.42
C GLU A 284 -16.81 10.93 10.28
N ALA A 285 -17.46 10.75 9.14
CA ALA A 285 -17.21 11.53 7.94
C ALA A 285 -18.48 11.69 7.10
N ASP A 286 -18.61 12.86 6.49
CA ASP A 286 -19.74 13.18 5.62
C ASP A 286 -19.26 13.25 4.16
N LEU A 287 -20.09 12.79 3.23
CA LEU A 287 -19.84 12.89 1.80
C LEU A 287 -19.73 14.38 1.43
N GLU A 288 -18.62 14.72 0.78
CA GLU A 288 -18.44 16.02 0.19
C GLU A 288 -19.30 16.12 -1.08
N THR A 289 -20.39 16.89 -0.99
CA THR A 289 -21.11 17.33 -2.18
C THR A 289 -20.17 18.22 -3.00
N PRO A 290 -19.95 17.94 -4.30
CA PRO A 290 -19.17 18.83 -5.14
C PRO A 290 -19.77 20.23 -5.09
N LEU A 291 -18.92 21.25 -4.91
CA LEU A 291 -19.35 22.62 -5.18
C LEU A 291 -19.78 22.68 -6.64
N ILE A 292 -21.08 22.79 -6.90
CA ILE A 292 -21.58 23.21 -8.19
C ILE A 292 -21.10 24.65 -8.32
N LYS A 293 -19.99 24.87 -9.03
CA LYS A 293 -19.71 26.20 -9.57
C LYS A 293 -20.83 26.47 -10.55
N ASP A 294 -21.66 27.45 -10.23
CA ASP A 294 -22.75 27.90 -11.09
C ASP A 294 -22.27 27.97 -12.55
N LYS A 295 -23.05 27.36 -13.44
CA LYS A 295 -22.83 27.46 -14.89
C LYS A 295 -22.75 28.94 -15.29
N PRO A 296 -21.95 29.27 -16.33
CA PRO A 296 -21.92 30.63 -16.85
C PRO A 296 -23.32 31.06 -17.27
N ILE A 297 -23.69 32.27 -16.88
CA ILE A 297 -24.80 33.01 -17.45
C ILE A 297 -24.49 33.11 -18.95
N TYR A 298 -25.30 32.46 -19.78
CA TYR A 298 -25.33 32.76 -21.20
C TYR A 298 -26.08 34.09 -21.34
N GLU A 299 -25.35 35.16 -21.64
CA GLU A 299 -25.84 36.29 -22.45
C GLU A 299 -25.32 36.11 -23.87
#